data_AF-O85404-F1
#
_entry.id   AF-O85404-F1
#
_cell.length_a   1.000
_cell.length_b   1.000
_cell.length_c   1.000
_cell.angle_alpha   90.00
_cell.angle_beta   90.00
_cell.angle_gamma   90.00
#
_symmetry.space_group_name_H-M   'P 1'
#
loop_
_entity.id
_entity.type
_entity.pdbx_description
1 polymer ?
#
loop_
_entity_poly.entity_id
_entity_poly.type
_entity_poly.pdbx_seq_one_letter_code
_entity_poly.pdbx_strand_id
1 'polypeptide(L)' 'AWEKNVGWRIDYQVITSDLKNSVKSERIYKDKRFSDHAPLIIDYEREISD' A
#
# COMPACT_ATOMS: atom_id res chain seq x y z
N ALA A 1 -5.24 15.38 -10.28
CA ALA A 1 -5.45 14.59 -9.05
C ALA A 1 -4.46 14.99 -7.95
N TRP A 2 -3.16 14.84 -8.18
CA TRP A 2 -2.11 15.00 -7.16
C TRP A 2 -2.07 16.37 -6.46
N GLU A 3 -1.86 17.47 -7.21
CA GLU A 3 -1.72 18.82 -6.63
C GLU A 3 -3.01 19.35 -6.00
N LYS A 4 -4.17 18.92 -6.51
CA LYS A 4 -5.49 19.31 -5.99
C LYS A 4 -6.06 18.30 -4.98
N ASN A 5 -5.30 17.26 -4.64
CA ASN A 5 -5.71 16.14 -3.79
C ASN A 5 -7.09 15.53 -4.17
N VAL A 6 -7.39 15.45 -5.47
CA VAL A 6 -8.62 14.84 -6.04
C VAL A 6 -8.35 13.42 -6.56
N GLY A 7 -7.34 12.75 -5.99
CA GLY A 7 -6.98 11.37 -6.35
C GLY A 7 -7.95 10.35 -5.77
N TRP A 8 -8.00 9.17 -6.38
CA TRP A 8 -8.82 8.05 -5.92
C TRP A 8 -7.91 6.99 -5.30
N ARG A 9 -8.36 6.32 -4.24
CA ARG A 9 -7.68 5.15 -3.70
C ARG A 9 -8.26 3.91 -4.38
N ILE A 10 -7.53 3.35 -5.36
CA ILE A 10 -7.99 2.18 -6.13
C ILE A 10 -7.03 0.98 -6.05
N ASP A 11 -5.87 1.15 -5.42
CA ASP A 11 -4.90 0.09 -5.19
C ASP A 11 -5.07 -0.51 -3.78
N TYR A 12 -5.10 -1.84 -3.71
CA TYR A 12 -5.32 -2.61 -2.47
C TYR A 12 -4.48 -3.89 -2.47
N GLN A 13 -4.02 -4.28 -1.29
CA GLN A 13 -3.64 -5.66 -1.02
C GLN A 13 -4.75 -6.27 -0.16
N VAL A 14 -5.63 -7.05 -0.78
CA VAL A 14 -6.70 -7.76 -0.07
C VAL A 14 -6.11 -9.02 0.55
N ILE A 15 -6.30 -9.20 1.84
CA ILE A 15 -5.68 -10.27 2.63
C ILE A 15 -6.74 -11.14 3.31
N THR A 16 -6.39 -12.39 3.57
CA THR A 16 -7.21 -13.29 4.39
C THR A 16 -7.15 -12.90 5.86
N SER A 17 -8.13 -13.34 6.66
CA SER A 17 -8.23 -13.02 8.08
C SER A 17 -6.96 -13.40 8.88
N ASP A 18 -6.31 -14.51 8.50
CA ASP A 18 -5.12 -15.01 9.19
C ASP A 18 -3.91 -14.09 9.02
N LEU A 19 -3.86 -13.28 7.95
CA LEU A 19 -2.78 -12.33 7.70
C LEU A 19 -3.05 -10.96 8.34
N LYS A 20 -4.26 -10.71 8.87
CA LYS A 20 -4.65 -9.40 9.39
C LYS A 20 -3.70 -8.89 10.48
N ASN A 21 -3.32 -9.77 11.41
CA ASN A 21 -2.50 -9.40 12.56
C ASN A 21 -1.01 -9.26 12.21
N SER A 22 -0.57 -9.69 11.02
CA SER A 22 0.81 -9.48 10.59
C SER A 22 1.02 -8.12 9.92
N VAL A 23 -0.03 -7.32 9.64
CA VAL A 23 0.15 -5.97 9.09
C VAL A 23 0.76 -5.06 10.15
N LYS A 24 1.97 -4.56 9.90
CA LYS A 24 2.71 -3.69 10.83
C LYS A 24 2.54 -2.21 10.51
N SER A 25 2.57 -1.86 9.23
CA SER A 25 2.40 -0.47 8.77
C SER A 25 1.98 -0.41 7.32
N GLU A 26 1.23 0.64 6.97
CA GLU A 26 0.80 0.95 5.62
C GLU A 26 1.16 2.40 5.25
N ARG A 27 1.51 2.61 3.98
CA ARG A 27 1.74 3.96 3.44
C ARG A 27 1.47 4.03 1.95
N ILE A 28 1.02 5.20 1.50
CA ILE A 28 0.95 5.57 0.08
C ILE A 28 2.14 6.50 -0.19
N TYR A 29 3.10 6.05 -1.00
CA TYR A 29 4.29 6.84 -1.30
C TYR A 29 3.98 7.95 -2.30
N LYS A 30 4.24 9.21 -1.92
CA LYS A 30 3.89 10.39 -2.71
C LYS A 30 5.04 11.36 -3.00
N ASP A 31 6.27 11.02 -2.61
CA ASP A 31 7.38 11.96 -2.76
C ASP A 31 7.90 12.02 -4.20
N LYS A 32 7.83 10.89 -4.91
CA LYS A 32 8.19 10.81 -6.34
C LYS A 32 7.13 10.07 -7.13
N ARG A 33 6.89 10.57 -8.34
CA ARG A 33 5.95 10.00 -9.29
C ARG A 33 6.65 9.07 -10.26
N PHE A 34 6.14 7.85 -10.37
CA PHE A 34 6.63 6.82 -11.31
C PHE A 34 5.58 6.44 -12.37
N SER A 35 4.30 6.65 -12.07
CA SER A 35 3.17 6.51 -12.99
C SER A 35 2.03 7.47 -12.59
N ASP A 36 0.83 7.28 -13.12
CA ASP A 36 -0.42 7.89 -12.65
C ASP A 36 -0.97 7.28 -11.36
N HIS A 37 -0.39 6.18 -10.87
CA HIS A 37 -0.65 5.57 -9.57
C HIS A 37 0.46 5.87 -8.56
N ALA A 38 0.09 5.95 -7.28
CA ALA A 38 1.03 6.00 -6.17
C ALA A 38 1.33 4.57 -5.67
N PRO A 39 2.60 4.22 -5.35
CA PRO A 39 2.87 2.94 -4.72
C PRO A 39 2.16 2.80 -3.37
N LEU A 40 1.35 1.75 -3.23
CA LEU A 40 0.87 1.26 -1.94
C LEU A 40 1.93 0.32 -1.35
N ILE A 41 2.45 0.66 -0.17
CA ILE A 41 3.45 -0.14 0.52
C ILE A 41 2.87 -0.57 1.86
N ILE A 42 2.94 -1.87 2.14
CA ILE A 42 2.51 -2.46 3.40
C ILE A 42 3.63 -3.34 3.90
N ASP A 43 4.05 -3.11 5.15
CA ASP A 43 5.05 -3.91 5.82
C ASP A 43 4.32 -4.98 6.66
N TYR A 44 4.66 -6.25 6.44
CA TYR A 44 4.12 -7.38 7.21
C TYR A 44 5.20 -7.98 8.11
N GLU A 45 4.86 -8.27 9.36
CA GLU A 45 5.71 -9.00 10.29
C GLU A 45 5.52 -10.51 10.06
N ARG A 46 6.13 -11.01 8.99
CA ARG A 46 6.06 -12.42 8.59
C ARG A 46 7.29 -12.82 7.79
N GLU A 47 7.85 -13.99 8.10
CA GLU A 47 8.86 -14.65 7.26
C GLU A 47 8.21 -15.21 5.99
N ILE A 48 8.79 -14.89 4.84
CA ILE A 48 8.41 -15.49 3.56
C ILE A 48 9.35 -16.66 3.32
N SER A 49 8.81 -17.86 3.23
CA SER A 49 9.57 -19.05 2.84
C SER A 49 9.57 -19.21 1.32
N ASP A 50 10.66 -19.74 0.78
CA ASP A 50 10.78 -20.17 -0.62
C ASP A 50 10.06 -21.50 -0.91
#